data_AF-A0AAV0E4N9-F1
#
_entry.id   AF-A0AAV0E4N9-F1
#
_cell.length_a   1.000
_cell.length_b   1.000
_cell.length_c   1.000
_cell.angle_alpha   90.00
_cell.angle_beta   90.00
_cell.angle_gamma   90.00
#
_symmetry.space_group_name_H-M   'P 1'
#
loop_
_entity.id
_entity.type
_entity.pdbx_description
1 polymer ?
#
loop_
_entity_poly.entity_id
_entity_poly.type
_entity_poly.pdbx_seq_one_letter_code
_entity_poly.pdbx_strand_id
1 'polypeptide(L)'
;MDQPAWKRSEGRDHILPVHHPWSFKSVRKFMKNAIWLLPDMDSTGNWYKPGQVYLEKDLILPYVPNLDLCDAKCLSENENKRSTLLFFRGRLKRNAGGKIRAKLVSELSGTQGVLIEEGTTGDAGKAAAQTGMRKSLFCLSPAGDTPSSARLFDAIVSGCIPVIISDELELPFEGILDYRKIALLVPSSDAVQPGWLLSFLRNVSTSQIRDMQMNLAKYSRHFLYSHPAQPLGPEDLVWRMMAGKLVNIKLHTRRRQRVVKESRSLCTCDCRRPNTTTPEKIHS
;
A
#
# COMPACT_ATOMS: atom_id res chain seq x y z
N MET A 1 -18.08 8.63 24.17
CA MET A 1 -18.63 8.39 22.80
C MET A 1 -20.10 8.80 22.80
N ASP A 2 -20.36 10.02 23.27
CA ASP A 2 -21.70 10.36 23.77
C ASP A 2 -22.51 11.24 22.84
N GLN A 3 -21.89 11.61 21.72
CA GLN A 3 -22.51 12.38 20.66
C GLN A 3 -23.71 11.61 20.07
N PRO A 4 -24.90 12.23 19.98
CA PRO A 4 -26.08 11.60 19.40
C PRO A 4 -25.84 11.04 17.99
N ALA A 5 -25.08 11.77 17.16
CA ALA A 5 -24.71 11.32 15.81
C ALA A 5 -23.96 9.98 15.84
N TRP A 6 -22.98 9.83 16.73
CA TRP A 6 -22.23 8.59 16.90
C TRP A 6 -23.12 7.44 17.40
N LYS A 7 -23.96 7.71 18.41
CA LYS A 7 -24.84 6.71 19.03
C LYS A 7 -25.87 6.14 18.05
N ARG A 8 -26.29 6.89 17.02
CA ARG A 8 -27.24 6.46 15.99
C ARG A 8 -26.81 5.19 15.23
N SER A 9 -25.51 5.06 14.98
CA SER A 9 -24.93 4.00 14.12
C SER A 9 -23.78 3.25 14.79
N GLU A 10 -23.45 3.57 16.04
CA GLU A 10 -22.20 3.18 16.71
C GLU A 10 -20.95 3.57 15.88
N GLY A 11 -21.04 4.67 15.14
CA GLY A 11 -19.98 5.19 14.27
C GLY A 11 -19.94 4.64 12.84
N ARG A 12 -20.80 3.66 12.47
CA ARG A 12 -20.71 2.96 11.16
C ARG A 12 -20.92 3.82 9.91
N ASP A 13 -21.55 4.97 10.08
CA ASP A 13 -21.80 5.96 9.03
C ASP A 13 -20.84 7.16 9.12
N HIS A 14 -19.81 7.10 9.98
CA HIS A 14 -18.81 8.15 10.11
C HIS A 14 -17.57 7.79 9.28
N ILE A 15 -17.08 8.76 8.51
CA ILE A 15 -15.83 8.65 7.76
C ILE A 15 -14.74 9.39 8.54
N LEU A 16 -13.64 8.70 8.84
CA LEU A 16 -12.52 9.24 9.61
C LEU A 16 -11.25 9.20 8.74
N PRO A 17 -10.70 10.34 8.34
CA PRO A 17 -9.37 10.42 7.75
C PRO A 17 -8.31 10.08 8.80
N VAL A 18 -7.55 9.02 8.56
CA VAL A 18 -6.46 8.55 9.42
C VAL A 18 -5.16 8.82 8.68
N HIS A 19 -4.35 9.76 9.16
CA HIS A 19 -3.17 10.23 8.41
C HIS A 19 -1.91 9.37 8.61
N HIS A 20 -1.85 8.53 9.66
CA HIS A 20 -0.69 7.70 9.95
C HIS A 20 -1.08 6.32 10.51
N PRO A 21 -0.29 5.25 10.27
CA PRO A 21 -0.53 3.93 10.84
C PRO A 21 -0.34 3.81 12.35
N TRP A 22 -0.04 4.93 13.04
CA TRP A 22 0.00 5.01 14.50
C TRP A 22 -1.12 5.89 15.05
N SER A 23 -1.85 6.60 14.20
CA SER A 23 -3.01 7.38 14.60
C SER A 23 -4.03 6.49 15.30
N PHE A 24 -4.67 7.05 16.33
CA PHE A 24 -5.69 6.40 17.13
C PHE A 24 -5.26 5.12 17.85
N LYS A 25 -3.96 4.81 17.98
CA LYS A 25 -3.46 3.55 18.58
C LYS A 25 -4.14 3.16 19.90
N SER A 26 -4.36 4.12 20.81
CA SER A 26 -5.01 3.90 22.12
C SER A 26 -6.54 3.73 22.05
N VAL A 27 -7.17 4.19 20.96
CA VAL A 27 -8.63 4.32 20.84
C VAL A 27 -9.24 3.55 19.67
N ARG A 28 -8.42 2.83 18.87
CA ARG A 28 -8.87 2.03 17.71
C ARG A 28 -10.02 1.09 18.03
N LYS A 29 -9.96 0.41 19.18
CA LYS A 29 -10.99 -0.55 19.62
C LYS A 29 -12.38 0.07 19.67
N PHE A 30 -12.47 1.36 20.02
CA PHE A 30 -13.74 2.07 20.15
C PHE A 30 -14.20 2.61 18.79
N MET A 31 -13.27 3.01 17.91
CA MET A 31 -13.59 3.65 16.63
C MET A 31 -13.58 2.70 15.42
N LYS A 32 -13.27 1.41 15.62
CA LYS A 32 -13.16 0.41 14.55
C LYS A 32 -14.43 0.23 13.71
N ASN A 33 -15.59 0.67 14.19
CA ASN A 33 -16.84 0.59 13.44
C ASN A 33 -16.95 1.66 12.36
N ALA A 34 -16.27 2.80 12.53
CA ALA A 34 -16.24 3.86 11.54
C ALA A 34 -15.51 3.43 10.27
N ILE A 35 -15.78 4.12 9.18
CA ILE A 35 -15.10 3.96 7.91
C ILE A 35 -13.80 4.74 7.96
N TRP A 36 -12.67 4.05 7.87
CA TRP A 36 -11.36 4.68 7.96
C TRP A 36 -10.80 4.91 6.56
N LEU A 37 -10.34 6.12 6.31
CA LEU A 37 -9.49 6.44 5.17
C LEU A 37 -8.05 6.35 5.67
N LEU A 38 -7.37 5.26 5.32
CA LEU A 38 -6.07 4.87 5.83
C LEU A 38 -4.96 5.28 4.84
N PRO A 39 -3.73 5.57 5.32
CA PRO A 39 -2.62 5.87 4.42
C PRO A 39 -1.96 4.58 3.90
N ASP A 40 -2.13 3.47 4.62
CA ASP A 40 -1.70 2.13 4.26
C ASP A 40 -2.46 1.10 5.12
N MET A 41 -2.34 -0.18 4.76
CA MET A 41 -2.91 -1.30 5.51
C MET A 41 -2.07 -2.56 5.27
N ASP A 42 -1.94 -3.38 6.31
CA ASP A 42 -1.35 -4.71 6.24
C ASP A 42 -2.37 -5.78 6.62
N SER A 43 -2.34 -6.92 5.93
CA SER A 43 -3.21 -8.08 6.21
C SER A 43 -2.72 -8.94 7.39
N THR A 44 -1.45 -8.84 7.80
CA THR A 44 -0.87 -9.66 8.89
C THR A 44 -1.23 -9.21 10.30
N GLY A 45 -1.65 -7.96 10.43
CA GLY A 45 -1.93 -7.30 11.70
C GLY A 45 -0.71 -6.91 12.54
N ASN A 46 0.44 -6.74 11.87
CA ASN A 46 1.65 -6.18 12.45
C ASN A 46 1.45 -4.70 12.85
N TRP A 47 0.70 -3.93 12.06
CA TRP A 47 0.39 -2.52 12.36
C TRP A 47 -1.05 -2.32 12.86
N TYR A 48 -1.98 -3.13 12.35
CA TYR A 48 -3.39 -3.11 12.77
C TYR A 48 -3.80 -4.45 13.34
N LYS A 49 -4.05 -4.53 14.66
CA LYS A 49 -4.46 -5.81 15.26
C LYS A 49 -5.70 -6.38 14.56
N PRO A 50 -5.82 -7.72 14.45
CA PRO A 50 -6.97 -8.36 13.85
C PRO A 50 -8.30 -7.75 14.33
N GLY A 51 -9.11 -7.35 13.35
CA GLY A 51 -10.41 -6.75 13.58
C GLY A 51 -10.42 -5.26 13.94
N GLN A 52 -9.30 -4.53 13.78
CA GLN A 52 -9.25 -3.07 13.85
C GLN A 52 -9.62 -2.39 12.53
N VAL A 53 -9.23 -2.98 11.41
CA VAL A 53 -9.45 -2.49 10.03
C VAL A 53 -9.99 -3.63 9.18
N TYR A 54 -10.77 -3.29 8.15
CA TYR A 54 -11.50 -4.23 7.30
C TYR A 54 -11.65 -3.67 5.89
N LEU A 55 -11.18 -4.39 4.86
CA LEU A 55 -11.32 -3.97 3.47
C LEU A 55 -12.77 -3.82 3.04
N GLU A 56 -13.73 -4.45 3.71
CA GLU A 56 -15.16 -4.36 3.40
C GLU A 56 -15.73 -2.95 3.64
N LYS A 57 -15.12 -2.16 4.52
CA LYS A 57 -15.57 -0.80 4.85
C LYS A 57 -14.50 0.26 4.69
N ASP A 58 -13.24 -0.05 5.00
CA ASP A 58 -12.13 0.90 5.02
C ASP A 58 -11.58 1.10 3.61
N LEU A 59 -10.90 2.22 3.41
CA LEU A 59 -10.26 2.58 2.15
C LEU A 59 -8.83 2.98 2.41
N ILE A 60 -7.92 2.46 1.58
CA ILE A 60 -6.52 2.87 1.57
C ILE A 60 -6.39 4.00 0.54
N LEU A 61 -5.78 5.10 0.97
CA LEU A 61 -5.52 6.28 0.16
C LEU A 61 -4.05 6.30 -0.26
N PRO A 62 -3.74 6.74 -1.49
CA PRO A 62 -2.35 6.96 -1.86
C PRO A 62 -1.76 8.10 -1.05
N TYR A 63 -0.48 7.96 -0.67
CA TYR A 63 0.28 9.08 -0.17
C TYR A 63 0.43 10.14 -1.27
N VAL A 64 0.48 11.41 -0.87
CA VAL A 64 0.85 12.49 -1.78
C VAL A 64 2.31 12.27 -2.21
N PRO A 65 2.59 12.16 -3.53
CA PRO A 65 3.96 12.13 -4.02
C PRO A 65 4.69 13.41 -3.65
N ASN A 66 5.94 13.29 -3.21
CA ASN A 66 6.82 14.42 -2.94
C ASN A 66 7.56 14.90 -4.19
N LEU A 67 7.57 14.10 -5.26
CA LEU A 67 8.27 14.37 -6.51
C LEU A 67 7.35 14.92 -7.59
N ASP A 68 7.95 15.59 -8.57
CA ASP A 68 7.23 16.18 -9.69
C ASP A 68 6.89 15.09 -10.72
N LEU A 69 5.70 15.21 -11.33
CA LEU A 69 5.24 14.30 -12.36
C LEU A 69 6.18 14.29 -13.57
N CYS A 70 6.64 13.11 -13.95
CA CYS A 70 7.28 12.82 -15.22
C CYS A 70 6.19 12.34 -16.19
N ASP A 71 5.69 13.26 -17.00
CA ASP A 71 4.68 12.98 -18.02
C ASP A 71 5.24 12.12 -19.19
N ALA A 72 4.39 11.80 -20.17
CA ALA A 72 4.79 10.97 -21.31
C ALA A 72 6.01 11.53 -22.08
N LYS A 73 6.14 12.87 -22.16
CA LYS A 73 7.29 13.52 -22.79
C LYS A 73 8.56 13.31 -21.96
N CYS A 74 8.49 13.58 -20.65
CA CYS A 74 9.57 13.32 -19.72
C CYS A 74 10.02 11.84 -19.75
N LEU A 75 9.09 10.88 -19.86
CA LEU A 75 9.43 9.46 -19.97
C LEU A 75 10.19 9.14 -21.25
N SER A 76 9.72 9.65 -22.39
CA SER A 76 10.40 9.47 -23.68
C SER A 76 11.80 10.07 -23.69
N GLU A 77 11.97 11.28 -23.13
CA GLU A 77 13.27 11.95 -23.01
C GLU A 77 14.27 11.24 -22.09
N ASN A 78 13.77 10.40 -21.17
CA ASN A 78 14.57 9.65 -20.21
C ASN A 78 14.70 8.15 -20.57
N GLU A 79 14.02 7.63 -21.58
CA GLU A 79 14.03 6.20 -21.93
C GLU A 79 15.48 5.70 -22.10
N ASN A 80 16.28 6.40 -22.90
CA ASN A 80 17.69 6.04 -23.16
C ASN A 80 18.65 6.47 -22.04
N LYS A 81 18.17 7.23 -21.03
CA LYS A 81 18.98 7.74 -19.91
C LYS A 81 18.87 6.85 -18.67
N ARG A 82 17.94 5.88 -18.66
CA ARG A 82 17.74 4.97 -17.53
C ARG A 82 18.80 3.86 -17.52
N SER A 83 19.99 4.17 -17.00
CA SER A 83 21.12 3.23 -16.93
C SER A 83 21.24 2.51 -15.59
N THR A 84 20.57 2.97 -14.54
CA THR A 84 20.54 2.30 -13.24
C THR A 84 19.47 1.22 -13.26
N LEU A 85 19.85 -0.02 -12.92
CA LEU A 85 18.90 -1.14 -12.83
C LEU A 85 17.94 -0.92 -11.66
N LEU A 86 18.46 -0.75 -10.45
CA LEU A 86 17.67 -0.67 -9.23
C LEU A 86 18.11 0.51 -8.36
N PHE A 87 17.14 1.31 -7.92
CA PHE A 87 17.38 2.47 -7.06
C PHE A 87 16.59 2.42 -5.77
N PHE A 88 17.24 2.81 -4.67
CA PHE A 88 16.62 3.06 -3.38
C PHE A 88 17.26 4.29 -2.73
N ARG A 89 16.43 5.23 -2.29
CA ARG A 89 16.84 6.31 -1.40
C ARG A 89 15.88 6.42 -0.22
N GLY A 90 16.43 6.37 0.99
CA GLY A 90 15.64 6.37 2.22
C GLY A 90 16.47 6.06 3.44
N ARG A 91 15.85 6.03 4.62
CA ARG A 91 16.57 5.70 5.85
C ARG A 91 17.00 4.23 5.86
N LEU A 92 18.31 3.97 5.90
CA LEU A 92 18.88 2.61 5.80
C LEU A 92 18.93 1.89 7.16
N LYS A 93 19.15 2.63 8.26
CA LYS A 93 19.24 2.08 9.63
C LYS A 93 18.05 2.52 10.50
N ARG A 94 17.31 1.56 11.07
CA ARG A 94 16.29 1.79 12.12
C ARG A 94 16.17 0.61 13.09
N ASN A 95 15.82 0.91 14.34
CA ASN A 95 16.03 0.04 15.51
C ASN A 95 15.04 -1.14 15.69
N ALA A 96 13.91 -1.21 14.97
CA ALA A 96 12.88 -2.24 15.26
C ALA A 96 12.10 -2.81 14.05
N GLY A 97 11.74 -2.01 13.03
CA GLY A 97 10.92 -2.49 11.90
C GLY A 97 11.68 -2.86 10.62
N GLY A 98 12.96 -2.50 10.51
CA GLY A 98 13.70 -2.50 9.24
C GLY A 98 14.52 -3.76 8.94
N LYS A 99 14.25 -4.93 9.53
CA LYS A 99 15.09 -6.13 9.35
C LYS A 99 15.28 -6.50 7.88
N ILE A 100 14.20 -6.43 7.09
CA ILE A 100 14.25 -6.69 5.66
C ILE A 100 15.08 -5.63 4.92
N ARG A 101 14.92 -4.34 5.28
CA ARG A 101 15.68 -3.25 4.67
C ARG A 101 17.17 -3.40 4.94
N ALA A 102 17.57 -3.70 6.18
CA ALA A 102 18.97 -3.92 6.52
C ALA A 102 19.57 -5.09 5.73
N LYS A 103 18.82 -6.19 5.58
CA LYS A 103 19.24 -7.36 4.79
C LYS A 103 19.37 -7.03 3.30
N LEU A 104 18.38 -6.38 2.71
CA LEU A 104 18.40 -5.93 1.31
C LEU A 104 19.56 -4.95 1.05
N VAL A 105 19.78 -3.98 1.95
CA VAL A 105 20.91 -3.05 1.83
C VAL A 105 22.23 -3.81 1.89
N SER A 106 22.40 -4.74 2.82
CA SER A 106 23.61 -5.55 2.92
C SER A 106 23.87 -6.40 1.68
N GLU A 107 22.81 -6.94 1.07
CA GLU A 107 22.91 -7.80 -0.11
C GLU A 107 23.20 -7.00 -1.39
N LEU A 108 22.58 -5.83 -1.53
CA LEU A 108 22.57 -5.07 -2.78
C LEU A 108 23.68 -4.01 -2.85
N SER A 109 24.22 -3.58 -1.71
CA SER A 109 25.27 -2.54 -1.66
C SER A 109 26.51 -2.97 -2.44
N GLY A 110 27.05 -2.05 -3.23
CA GLY A 110 28.25 -2.29 -4.04
C GLY A 110 28.00 -3.09 -5.33
N THR A 111 26.75 -3.47 -5.63
CA THR A 111 26.44 -4.20 -6.86
C THR A 111 26.35 -3.25 -8.07
N GLN A 112 26.95 -3.64 -9.19
CA GLN A 112 26.89 -2.88 -10.44
C GLN A 112 25.44 -2.68 -10.90
N GLY A 113 25.12 -1.42 -11.25
CA GLY A 113 23.79 -1.02 -11.69
C GLY A 113 22.78 -0.80 -10.55
N VAL A 114 23.20 -0.90 -9.29
CA VAL A 114 22.35 -0.69 -8.12
C VAL A 114 22.82 0.56 -7.36
N LEU A 115 21.88 1.45 -7.04
CA LEU A 115 22.14 2.65 -6.24
C LEU A 115 21.27 2.63 -4.98
N ILE A 116 21.91 2.50 -3.82
CA ILE A 116 21.28 2.53 -2.51
C ILE A 116 21.91 3.66 -1.70
N GLU A 117 21.10 4.64 -1.32
CA GLU A 117 21.57 5.86 -0.65
C GLU A 117 20.74 6.18 0.60
N GLU A 118 21.40 6.75 1.61
CA GLU A 118 20.72 7.31 2.76
C GLU A 118 19.95 8.57 2.34
N GLY A 119 18.66 8.60 2.67
CA GLY A 119 17.79 9.74 2.36
C GLY A 119 18.05 10.95 3.25
N THR A 120 18.09 12.13 2.65
CA THR A 120 18.16 13.43 3.34
C THR A 120 16.82 14.16 3.23
N THR A 121 16.53 15.06 4.17
CA THR A 121 15.32 15.91 4.15
C THR A 121 15.54 17.20 3.36
N GLY A 122 14.46 17.86 2.96
CA GLY A 122 14.49 19.14 2.24
C GLY A 122 14.71 19.00 0.73
N ASP A 123 14.85 20.14 0.05
CA ASP A 123 14.83 20.22 -1.42
C ASP A 123 15.97 19.46 -2.08
N ALA A 124 17.16 19.47 -1.48
CA ALA A 124 18.28 18.67 -1.99
C ALA A 124 17.98 17.17 -1.96
N GLY A 125 17.32 16.70 -0.90
CA GLY A 125 16.87 15.30 -0.79
C GLY A 125 15.81 14.95 -1.83
N LYS A 126 14.84 15.85 -2.04
CA LYS A 126 13.81 15.73 -3.08
C LYS A 126 14.43 15.66 -4.48
N ALA A 127 15.33 16.58 -4.81
CA ALA A 127 15.99 16.65 -6.12
C ALA A 127 16.86 15.41 -6.40
N ALA A 128 17.59 14.93 -5.40
CA ALA A 128 18.38 13.70 -5.50
C ALA A 128 17.49 12.46 -5.74
N ALA A 129 16.37 12.34 -5.01
CA ALA A 129 15.40 11.27 -5.22
C ALA A 129 14.79 11.33 -6.63
N GLN A 130 14.34 12.51 -7.08
CA GLN A 130 13.79 12.71 -8.42
C GLN A 130 14.78 12.33 -9.52
N THR A 131 16.02 12.78 -9.40
CA THR A 131 17.06 12.47 -10.38
C THR A 131 17.38 10.98 -10.39
N GLY A 132 17.53 10.36 -9.22
CA GLY A 132 17.83 8.93 -9.10
C GLY A 132 16.70 8.06 -9.68
N MET A 133 15.45 8.34 -9.32
CA MET A 133 14.29 7.58 -9.83
C MET A 133 14.11 7.73 -11.34
N ARG A 134 14.32 8.93 -11.90
CA ARG A 134 14.20 9.16 -13.35
C ARG A 134 15.32 8.52 -14.18
N LYS A 135 16.47 8.22 -13.57
CA LYS A 135 17.60 7.50 -14.18
C LYS A 135 17.58 5.99 -13.96
N SER A 136 16.56 5.46 -13.29
CA SER A 136 16.51 4.06 -12.89
C SER A 136 15.38 3.30 -13.56
N LEU A 137 15.56 2.02 -13.86
CA LEU A 137 14.50 1.16 -14.39
C LEU A 137 13.52 0.78 -13.29
N PHE A 138 14.06 0.34 -12.15
CA PHE A 138 13.30 -0.16 -11.02
C PHE A 138 13.58 0.65 -9.74
N CYS A 139 12.55 0.84 -8.93
CA CYS A 139 12.65 1.54 -7.65
C CYS A 139 12.19 0.63 -6.52
N LEU A 140 13.10 0.31 -5.61
CA LEU A 140 12.82 -0.58 -4.49
C LEU A 140 11.88 0.09 -3.48
N SER A 141 10.82 -0.60 -3.11
CA SER A 141 9.84 -0.16 -2.10
C SER A 141 9.63 -1.27 -1.07
N PRO A 142 10.59 -1.47 -0.15
CA PRO A 142 10.43 -2.41 0.95
C PRO A 142 9.64 -1.76 2.08
N ALA A 143 8.86 -2.57 2.80
CA ALA A 143 8.20 -2.17 4.03
C ALA A 143 9.20 -1.55 5.05
N GLY A 144 8.69 -0.68 5.91
CA GLY A 144 9.48 0.05 6.89
C GLY A 144 8.89 0.00 8.29
N ASP A 145 8.86 1.16 8.97
CA ASP A 145 8.11 1.30 10.23
C ASP A 145 6.59 1.40 10.01
N THR A 146 6.18 1.46 8.75
CA THR A 146 4.82 1.47 8.23
C THR A 146 4.74 0.48 7.08
N PRO A 147 3.56 -0.09 6.78
CA PRO A 147 3.37 -1.00 5.67
C PRO A 147 3.83 -0.41 4.32
N SER A 148 3.55 0.87 4.07
CA SER A 148 3.97 1.57 2.86
C SER A 148 4.56 2.95 3.16
N SER A 149 5.00 3.66 2.13
CA SER A 149 5.43 5.06 2.24
C SER A 149 5.22 5.80 0.92
N ALA A 150 5.32 7.14 0.96
CA ALA A 150 5.24 8.00 -0.23
C ALA A 150 6.20 7.58 -1.37
N ARG A 151 7.30 6.88 -1.05
CA ARG A 151 8.27 6.38 -2.03
C ARG A 151 7.65 5.56 -3.16
N LEU A 152 6.61 4.77 -2.84
CA LEU A 152 5.90 3.99 -3.85
C LEU A 152 5.30 4.90 -4.93
N PHE A 153 4.64 5.98 -4.50
CA PHE A 153 3.99 6.92 -5.40
C PHE A 153 5.00 7.87 -6.06
N ASP A 154 6.08 8.22 -5.36
CA ASP A 154 7.23 8.94 -5.92
C ASP A 154 7.85 8.20 -7.12
N ALA A 155 8.00 6.87 -6.99
CA ALA A 155 8.48 6.01 -8.07
C ALA A 155 7.50 6.02 -9.25
N ILE A 156 6.20 5.91 -8.97
CA ILE A 156 5.14 5.93 -10.00
C ILE A 156 5.17 7.24 -10.79
N VAL A 157 5.15 8.40 -10.11
CA VAL A 157 5.16 9.70 -10.79
C VAL A 157 6.49 9.99 -11.50
N SER A 158 7.58 9.33 -11.10
CA SER A 158 8.88 9.44 -11.76
C SER A 158 9.08 8.46 -12.92
N GLY A 159 8.11 7.58 -13.20
CA GLY A 159 8.22 6.53 -14.21
C GLY A 159 9.22 5.43 -13.89
N CYS A 160 9.59 5.29 -12.62
CA CYS A 160 10.45 4.23 -12.14
C CYS A 160 9.57 3.07 -11.70
N ILE A 161 9.73 1.87 -12.27
CA ILE A 161 8.85 0.73 -11.98
C ILE A 161 9.02 0.34 -10.50
N PRO A 162 7.99 0.46 -9.64
CA PRO A 162 8.11 0.09 -8.25
C PRO A 162 8.30 -1.42 -8.11
N VAL A 163 9.27 -1.81 -7.30
CA VAL A 163 9.49 -3.18 -6.85
C VAL A 163 9.07 -3.25 -5.39
N ILE A 164 7.83 -3.69 -5.16
CA ILE A 164 7.20 -3.73 -3.85
C ILE A 164 7.64 -5.01 -3.17
N ILE A 165 8.42 -4.88 -2.08
CA ILE A 165 8.81 -6.03 -1.25
C ILE A 165 7.86 -6.10 -0.06
N SER A 166 6.82 -6.92 -0.22
CA SER A 166 5.83 -7.19 0.81
C SER A 166 5.04 -8.43 0.44
N ASP A 167 4.65 -9.20 1.45
CA ASP A 167 3.76 -10.35 1.27
C ASP A 167 2.28 -9.95 1.44
N GLU A 168 2.03 -8.79 2.06
CA GLU A 168 0.80 -8.53 2.83
C GLU A 168 0.37 -7.05 2.78
N LEU A 169 0.92 -6.30 1.82
CA LEU A 169 0.59 -4.88 1.64
C LEU A 169 -0.67 -4.77 0.78
N GLU A 170 -1.70 -4.15 1.34
CA GLU A 170 -2.91 -3.77 0.61
C GLU A 170 -2.68 -2.41 -0.07
N LEU A 171 -3.00 -2.30 -1.36
CA LEU A 171 -2.70 -1.10 -2.16
C LEU A 171 -3.96 -0.23 -2.38
N PRO A 172 -3.79 1.10 -2.52
CA PRO A 172 -4.91 1.98 -2.80
C PRO A 172 -5.64 1.59 -4.09
N PHE A 173 -6.96 1.58 -4.05
CA PHE A 173 -7.80 1.36 -5.24
C PHE A 173 -7.63 0.00 -5.92
N GLU A 174 -7.12 -1.01 -5.19
CA GLU A 174 -7.21 -2.40 -5.63
C GLU A 174 -8.66 -2.80 -5.92
N GLY A 175 -8.85 -3.49 -7.05
CA GLY A 175 -10.17 -3.77 -7.62
C GLY A 175 -10.61 -2.79 -8.71
N ILE A 176 -10.03 -1.59 -8.76
CA ILE A 176 -10.16 -0.66 -9.89
C ILE A 176 -8.87 -0.62 -10.71
N LEU A 177 -7.72 -0.55 -10.03
CA LEU A 177 -6.40 -0.49 -10.64
C LEU A 177 -5.73 -1.87 -10.63
N ASP A 178 -5.11 -2.25 -11.75
CA ASP A 178 -4.32 -3.47 -11.86
C ASP A 178 -2.83 -3.16 -11.64
N TYR A 179 -2.35 -3.31 -10.41
CA TYR A 179 -0.97 -3.01 -10.05
C TYR A 179 0.07 -3.86 -10.79
N ARG A 180 -0.30 -5.04 -11.30
CA ARG A 180 0.60 -5.90 -12.10
C ARG A 180 1.07 -5.22 -13.39
N LYS A 181 0.35 -4.19 -13.83
CA LYS A 181 0.70 -3.39 -15.02
C LYS A 181 1.71 -2.29 -14.76
N ILE A 182 1.94 -1.94 -13.49
CA ILE A 182 2.74 -0.78 -13.09
C ILE A 182 3.81 -1.09 -12.06
N ALA A 183 3.73 -2.21 -11.34
CA ALA A 183 4.65 -2.59 -10.29
C ALA A 183 4.97 -4.09 -10.32
N LEU A 184 6.13 -4.44 -9.78
CA LEU A 184 6.54 -5.82 -9.51
C LEU A 184 6.33 -6.08 -8.02
N LEU A 185 5.46 -7.02 -7.67
CA LEU A 185 5.24 -7.45 -6.29
C LEU A 185 6.11 -8.68 -6.04
N VAL A 186 7.00 -8.59 -5.05
CA VAL A 186 7.98 -9.62 -4.74
C VAL A 186 7.83 -10.04 -3.27
N PRO A 187 7.68 -11.35 -3.00
CA PRO A 187 7.65 -11.87 -1.65
C PRO A 187 8.91 -11.50 -0.86
N SER A 188 8.75 -11.20 0.42
CA SER A 188 9.88 -10.81 1.28
C SER A 188 10.91 -11.93 1.39
N SER A 189 10.45 -13.19 1.39
CA SER A 189 11.32 -14.38 1.51
C SER A 189 12.24 -14.56 0.32
N ASP A 190 11.78 -14.22 -0.89
CA ASP A 190 12.55 -14.37 -2.13
C ASP A 190 13.49 -13.19 -2.32
N ALA A 191 13.02 -11.97 -2.04
CA ALA A 191 13.78 -10.74 -2.18
C ALA A 191 15.08 -10.73 -1.37
N VAL A 192 15.14 -11.49 -0.28
CA VAL A 192 16.30 -11.56 0.63
C VAL A 192 17.20 -12.79 0.39
N GLN A 193 16.90 -13.60 -0.63
CA GLN A 193 17.78 -14.69 -1.03
C GLN A 193 18.93 -14.12 -1.87
N PRO A 194 20.20 -14.45 -1.54
CA PRO A 194 21.36 -13.87 -2.20
C PRO A 194 21.29 -13.93 -3.73
N GLY A 195 21.25 -12.75 -4.37
CA GLY A 195 21.28 -12.59 -5.83
C GLY A 195 19.97 -12.91 -6.54
N TRP A 196 18.94 -13.40 -5.82
CA TRP A 196 17.65 -13.75 -6.42
C TRP A 196 16.96 -12.51 -6.99
N LEU A 197 16.90 -11.42 -6.21
CA LEU A 197 16.20 -10.19 -6.62
C LEU A 197 16.81 -9.59 -7.89
N LEU A 198 18.13 -9.54 -7.98
CA LEU A 198 18.80 -9.00 -9.16
C LEU A 198 18.65 -9.91 -10.38
N SER A 199 18.66 -11.22 -10.18
CA SER A 199 18.42 -12.19 -11.26
C SER A 199 16.98 -12.04 -11.78
N PHE A 200 16.00 -11.92 -10.89
CA PHE A 200 14.61 -11.66 -11.24
C PHE A 200 14.46 -10.36 -12.04
N LEU A 201 15.03 -9.24 -11.57
CA LEU A 201 14.91 -7.95 -12.25
C LEU A 201 15.62 -7.92 -13.61
N ARG A 202 16.74 -8.62 -13.77
CA ARG A 202 17.47 -8.73 -15.05
C ARG A 202 16.72 -9.60 -16.07
N ASN A 203 15.89 -10.53 -15.61
CA ASN A 203 15.07 -11.39 -16.46
C ASN A 203 13.78 -10.71 -16.95
N VAL A 204 13.43 -9.53 -16.42
CA VAL A 204 12.31 -8.75 -16.95
C VAL A 204 12.69 -8.23 -18.34
N SER A 205 11.91 -8.61 -19.35
CA SER A 205 12.20 -8.23 -20.73
C SER A 205 12.08 -6.73 -20.96
N THR A 206 12.85 -6.20 -21.92
CA THR A 206 12.80 -4.79 -22.31
C THR A 206 11.40 -4.35 -22.79
N SER A 207 10.64 -5.25 -23.44
CA SER A 207 9.24 -5.00 -23.82
C SER A 207 8.35 -4.85 -22.60
N GLN A 208 8.47 -5.73 -21.60
CA GLN A 208 7.71 -5.61 -20.34
C GLN A 208 8.04 -4.31 -19.61
N ILE A 209 9.32 -3.92 -19.54
CA ILE A 209 9.75 -2.66 -18.92
C ILE A 209 9.10 -1.46 -19.62
N ARG A 210 9.14 -1.42 -20.96
CA ARG A 210 8.50 -0.35 -21.75
C ARG A 210 7.00 -0.29 -21.52
N ASP A 211 6.32 -1.43 -21.54
CA ASP A 211 4.88 -1.51 -21.30
C ASP A 211 4.50 -1.00 -19.92
N MET A 212 5.25 -1.41 -18.88
CA MET A 212 5.04 -0.93 -17.52
C MET A 212 5.27 0.58 -17.41
N GLN A 213 6.33 1.13 -18.01
CA GLN A 213 6.62 2.57 -18.01
C GLN A 213 5.53 3.39 -18.74
N MET A 214 5.03 2.90 -19.87
CA MET A 214 3.89 3.52 -20.55
C MET A 214 2.62 3.49 -19.68
N ASN A 215 2.40 2.40 -18.94
CA ASN A 215 1.29 2.33 -17.98
C ASN A 215 1.49 3.28 -16.80
N LEU A 216 2.71 3.47 -16.30
CA LEU A 216 2.99 4.46 -15.25
C LEU A 216 2.54 5.87 -15.65
N ALA A 217 2.81 6.28 -16.89
CA ALA A 217 2.35 7.56 -17.43
C ALA A 217 0.82 7.70 -17.33
N LYS A 218 0.09 6.65 -17.72
CA LYS A 218 -1.38 6.60 -17.73
C LYS A 218 -1.97 6.51 -16.32
N TYR A 219 -1.30 5.79 -15.42
CA TYR A 219 -1.79 5.50 -14.07
C TYR A 219 -1.46 6.61 -13.07
N SER A 220 -0.42 7.40 -13.32
CA SER A 220 0.04 8.49 -12.43
C SER A 220 -1.10 9.41 -11.96
N ARG A 221 -2.04 9.76 -12.85
CA ARG A 221 -3.22 10.58 -12.55
C ARG A 221 -4.09 10.04 -11.41
N HIS A 222 -4.11 8.72 -11.20
CA HIS A 222 -4.90 8.07 -10.14
C HIS A 222 -4.31 8.31 -8.74
N PHE A 223 -3.11 8.87 -8.65
CA PHE A 223 -2.37 9.10 -7.41
C PHE A 223 -2.02 10.59 -7.19
N LEU A 224 -2.49 11.48 -8.06
CA LEU A 224 -2.26 12.92 -7.99
C LEU A 224 -3.52 13.64 -7.56
N TYR A 225 -3.53 14.13 -6.32
CA TYR A 225 -4.62 14.93 -5.77
C TYR A 225 -4.70 16.29 -6.48
N SER A 226 -5.91 16.81 -6.64
CA SER A 226 -6.15 18.07 -7.36
C SER A 226 -7.36 18.83 -6.83
N HIS A 227 -7.35 20.14 -7.00
CA HIS A 227 -8.52 20.99 -6.77
C HIS A 227 -8.80 21.83 -8.04
N PRO A 228 -9.97 21.66 -8.69
CA PRO A 228 -11.03 20.70 -8.38
C PRO A 228 -10.61 19.24 -8.61
N ALA A 229 -11.34 18.31 -7.99
CA ALA A 229 -11.13 16.87 -8.18
C ALA A 229 -11.33 16.51 -9.66
N GLN A 230 -10.40 15.74 -10.22
CA GLN A 230 -10.47 15.30 -11.62
C GLN A 230 -11.11 13.91 -11.74
N PRO A 231 -11.79 13.60 -12.86
CA PRO A 231 -12.26 12.26 -13.15
C PRO A 231 -11.11 11.24 -13.09
N LEU A 232 -11.34 10.13 -12.39
CA LEU A 232 -10.34 9.10 -12.11
C LEU A 232 -9.11 9.58 -11.30
N GLY A 233 -9.14 10.79 -10.73
CA GLY A 233 -8.17 11.19 -9.71
C GLY A 233 -8.42 10.46 -8.38
N PRO A 234 -7.49 10.56 -7.40
CA PRO A 234 -7.64 9.91 -6.10
C PRO A 234 -8.99 10.21 -5.44
N GLU A 235 -9.44 11.47 -5.48
CA GLU A 235 -10.69 11.91 -4.85
C GLU A 235 -11.92 11.24 -5.49
N ASP A 236 -11.96 11.15 -6.83
CA ASP A 236 -13.05 10.46 -7.55
C ASP A 236 -13.03 8.95 -7.24
N LEU A 237 -11.85 8.33 -7.25
CA LEU A 237 -11.71 6.90 -6.95
C LEU A 237 -12.14 6.56 -5.51
N VAL A 238 -11.81 7.42 -4.54
CA VAL A 238 -12.30 7.28 -3.15
C VAL A 238 -13.81 7.23 -3.11
N TRP A 239 -14.49 8.17 -3.76
CA TRP A 239 -15.96 8.22 -3.75
C TRP A 239 -16.59 7.06 -4.51
N ARG A 240 -15.99 6.61 -5.62
CA ARG A 240 -16.44 5.41 -6.35
C ARG A 240 -16.36 4.16 -5.48
N MET A 241 -15.23 3.93 -4.82
CA MET A 241 -15.10 2.79 -3.91
C MET A 241 -16.04 2.90 -2.71
N MET A 242 -16.20 4.10 -2.15
CA MET A 242 -17.13 4.33 -1.05
C MET A 242 -18.57 4.01 -1.45
N ALA A 243 -19.00 4.44 -2.64
CA ALA A 243 -20.32 4.13 -3.18
C ALA A 243 -20.53 2.60 -3.30
N GLY A 244 -19.51 1.86 -3.76
CA GLY A 244 -19.53 0.40 -3.82
C GLY A 244 -19.69 -0.28 -2.46
N LYS A 245 -19.13 0.30 -1.39
CA LYS A 245 -19.24 -0.23 -0.01
C LYS A 245 -20.54 0.14 0.70
N LEU A 246 -21.28 1.13 0.19
CA LEU A 246 -22.43 1.74 0.87
C LEU A 246 -23.55 0.73 1.19
N VAL A 247 -23.82 -0.22 0.28
CA VAL A 247 -24.86 -1.24 0.49
C VAL A 247 -24.52 -2.11 1.70
N ASN A 248 -23.27 -2.55 1.81
CA ASN A 248 -22.81 -3.38 2.93
C ASN A 248 -22.83 -2.60 4.25
N ILE A 249 -22.38 -1.34 4.24
CA ILE A 249 -22.43 -0.46 5.42
C ILE A 249 -23.87 -0.28 5.92
N LYS A 250 -24.82 -0.01 5.01
CA LYS A 250 -26.25 0.10 5.33
C LYS A 250 -26.82 -1.22 5.84
N LEU A 251 -26.45 -2.35 5.25
CA LEU A 251 -26.87 -3.68 5.67
C LEU A 251 -26.42 -3.97 7.12
N HIS A 252 -25.15 -3.76 7.43
CA HIS A 252 -24.61 -3.98 8.78
C HIS A 252 -25.26 -3.07 9.82
N THR A 253 -25.52 -1.81 9.47
CA THR A 253 -26.20 -0.85 10.35
C THR A 253 -27.64 -1.29 10.65
N ARG A 254 -28.42 -1.66 9.63
CA ARG A 254 -29.82 -2.11 9.79
C ARG A 254 -29.94 -3.43 10.53
N ARG A 255 -29.09 -4.43 10.21
CA ARG A 255 -29.08 -5.72 10.92
C ARG A 255 -28.86 -5.53 12.41
N ARG A 256 -27.99 -4.59 12.80
CA ARG A 256 -27.71 -4.27 14.19
C ARG A 256 -28.91 -3.64 14.90
N GLN A 257 -29.61 -2.71 14.25
CA GLN A 257 -30.77 -2.01 14.80
C GLN A 257 -32.00 -2.93 14.99
N ARG A 258 -32.09 -4.05 14.26
CA ARG A 258 -33.18 -5.03 14.40
C ARG A 258 -33.10 -5.90 15.65
N VAL A 259 -31.92 -6.03 16.26
CA VAL A 259 -31.70 -6.95 17.38
C VAL A 259 -31.92 -6.23 18.71
N VAL A 260 -32.76 -6.80 19.58
CA VAL A 260 -32.97 -6.30 20.95
C VAL A 260 -31.65 -6.33 21.72
N LYS A 261 -31.37 -5.25 22.46
CA LYS A 261 -30.07 -4.97 23.12
C LYS A 261 -29.51 -6.07 24.02
N GLU A 262 -30.32 -7.06 24.42
CA GLU A 262 -29.99 -8.08 25.42
C GLU A 262 -29.85 -9.51 24.86
N SER A 263 -30.13 -9.76 23.58
CA SER A 263 -30.16 -11.11 23.01
C SER A 263 -28.91 -11.47 22.19
N ARG A 264 -27.71 -11.30 22.76
CA ARG A 264 -26.45 -11.64 22.05
C ARG A 264 -25.97 -13.06 22.36
N SER A 265 -26.10 -13.96 21.39
CA SER A 265 -25.04 -14.89 21.00
C SER A 265 -24.41 -14.35 19.69
N LEU A 266 -23.09 -14.34 19.60
CA LEU A 266 -22.34 -13.72 18.50
C LEU A 266 -22.60 -14.44 17.17
N CYS A 267 -23.28 -13.80 16.21
CA CYS A 267 -23.11 -14.14 14.81
C CYS A 267 -21.96 -13.29 14.24
N THR A 268 -20.76 -13.85 14.19
CA THR A 268 -19.74 -13.35 13.27
C THR A 268 -20.01 -13.95 11.89
N CYS A 269 -20.09 -13.11 10.87
CA CYS A 269 -19.96 -13.58 9.49
C CYS A 269 -18.46 -13.80 9.21
N ASP A 270 -17.80 -14.63 10.02
CA ASP A 270 -16.48 -15.13 9.67
C ASP A 270 -16.70 -16.30 8.73
N CYS A 271 -16.27 -16.17 7.48
CA CYS A 271 -16.07 -17.33 6.62
C CYS A 271 -14.93 -18.16 7.22
N ARG A 272 -15.24 -19.00 8.22
CA ARG A 272 -14.28 -19.99 8.73
C ARG A 272 -14.07 -21.04 7.64
N ARG A 273 -12.79 -21.33 7.34
CA ARG A 273 -12.44 -22.54 6.58
C ARG A 273 -13.00 -23.76 7.35
N PRO A 274 -13.57 -24.76 6.67
CA PRO A 274 -14.06 -25.96 7.34
C PRO A 274 -12.90 -26.62 8.08
N ASN A 275 -13.09 -26.94 9.36
CA ASN A 275 -12.14 -27.73 10.13
C ASN A 275 -11.95 -29.08 9.42
N THR A 276 -10.73 -29.36 8.96
CA THR A 276 -10.31 -30.70 8.59
C THR A 276 -10.36 -31.58 9.84
N THR A 277 -11.32 -32.50 9.87
CA THR A 277 -11.38 -33.58 10.86
C THR A 277 -10.16 -34.48 10.69
N THR A 278 -9.23 -34.44 11.64
CA THR A 278 -8.28 -35.54 11.85
C THR A 278 -9.05 -36.74 12.46
N PRO A 279 -8.91 -37.96 11.93
CA PRO A 279 -9.62 -39.11 12.45
C PRO A 279 -9.06 -39.53 13.81
N GLU A 280 -9.95 -39.76 14.77
CA GLU A 280 -9.65 -40.36 16.06
C GLU A 280 -8.97 -41.72 15.88
N LYS A 281 -7.78 -41.88 16.46
CA LYS A 281 -7.23 -43.21 16.72
C LYS A 281 -7.88 -43.74 18.00
N ILE A 282 -8.89 -44.58 17.82
CA ILE A 282 -9.30 -45.58 18.79
C ILE A 282 -8.27 -46.71 18.71
N HIS A 283 -7.74 -47.17 19.84
CA HIS A 283 -7.41 -48.55 20.19
C HIS A 283 -6.84 -48.54 21.62
N SER A 284 -7.59 -49.07 22.60
CA SER A 284 -7.54 -50.45 23.11
C SER A 284 -6.47 -50.60 24.18
#